data_AF-A0AAW2XWI3-F1
#
_entry.id   AF-A0AAW2XWI3-F1
#
_cell.length_a   1.000
_cell.length_b   1.000
_cell.length_c   1.000
_cell.angle_alpha   90.00
_cell.angle_beta   90.00
_cell.angle_gamma   90.00
#
_symmetry.space_group_name_H-M   'P 1'
#
loop_
_entity.id
_entity.type
_entity.pdbx_description
1 polymer ?
#
loop_
_entity_poly.entity_id
_entity_poly.type
_entity_poly.pdbx_seq_one_letter_code
_entity_poly.pdbx_strand_id
1 'polypeptide(L)'
;MSLRHQVLVDFLEPKYEKCGIPCNHGMSAICSQLLEPEDFVNPCYSVGTSIEVYKHAILPVNGPKLWEKLDLSHSFHPTSEAVQEGLQELEDWSLMSHPTRAKKG
;
A
#
# COMPACT_ATOMS: atom_id res chain seq x y z
N MET A 1 25.33 6.05 -13.02
CA MET A 1 24.21 6.52 -12.17
C MET A 1 24.46 7.97 -11.82
N SER A 2 23.44 8.85 -11.91
CA SER A 2 23.59 10.30 -11.71
C SER A 2 23.80 10.63 -10.23
N LEU A 3 24.63 11.63 -9.92
CA LEU A 3 24.83 12.15 -8.55
C LEU A 3 23.51 12.55 -7.87
N ARG A 4 22.48 12.93 -8.65
CA ARG A 4 21.14 13.24 -8.12
C ARG A 4 20.37 12.01 -7.69
N HIS A 5 20.57 10.90 -8.39
CA HIS A 5 19.96 9.62 -8.03
C HIS A 5 20.53 9.15 -6.69
N GLN A 6 21.85 9.24 -6.51
CA GLN A 6 22.54 8.88 -5.26
C GLN A 6 22.02 9.65 -4.04
N VAL A 7 21.89 10.98 -4.14
CA VAL A 7 21.40 11.84 -3.04
C VAL A 7 19.95 11.53 -2.64
N LEU A 8 19.12 11.09 -3.59
CA LEU A 8 17.74 10.67 -3.31
C LEU A 8 17.69 9.34 -2.56
N VAL A 9 18.50 8.36 -2.97
CA VAL A 9 18.61 7.09 -2.25
C VAL A 9 19.08 7.37 -0.83
N ASP A 10 20.12 8.18 -0.66
CA ASP A 10 20.70 8.53 0.65
C ASP A 10 19.70 9.28 1.57
N PHE A 11 18.77 10.08 1.02
CA PHE A 11 17.70 10.74 1.79
C PHE A 11 16.59 9.78 2.22
N LEU A 12 16.44 8.66 1.53
CA LEU A 12 15.47 7.60 1.82
C LEU A 12 16.03 6.53 2.78
N GLU A 13 17.35 6.40 2.89
CA GLU A 13 18.01 5.25 3.53
C GLU A 13 17.84 5.10 5.05
N PRO A 14 17.65 6.11 5.93
CA PRO A 14 17.62 5.80 7.37
C PRO A 14 16.24 5.52 7.98
N LYS A 15 15.13 5.82 7.29
CA LYS A 15 13.81 5.92 7.98
C LYS A 15 12.63 5.22 7.32
N TYR A 16 12.75 4.73 6.09
CA TYR A 16 11.64 4.12 5.34
C TYR A 16 11.87 2.65 4.94
N GLU A 17 12.95 2.04 5.41
CA GLU A 17 13.35 0.66 5.13
C GLU A 17 12.35 -0.41 5.60
N LYS A 18 11.29 -0.04 6.31
CA LYS A 18 10.33 -1.00 6.88
C LYS A 18 9.43 -1.70 5.86
N CYS A 19 9.28 -1.18 4.65
CA CYS A 19 8.36 -1.77 3.66
C CYS A 19 9.01 -2.04 2.28
N GLY A 20 10.21 -1.53 1.98
CA GLY A 20 10.78 -1.64 0.63
C GLY A 20 9.95 -0.98 -0.47
N ILE A 21 8.94 -0.17 -0.10
CA ILE A 21 8.08 0.62 -0.99
C ILE A 21 8.18 2.07 -0.50
N PRO A 22 8.35 3.07 -1.38
CA PRO A 22 8.46 4.45 -0.97
C PRO A 22 7.21 4.91 -0.19
N CYS A 23 7.39 5.65 0.90
CA CYS A 23 6.27 6.30 1.60
C CYS A 23 5.71 7.47 0.77
N ASN A 24 4.58 8.04 1.19
CA ASN A 24 3.98 9.22 0.55
C ASN A 24 4.96 10.40 0.36
N HIS A 25 5.87 10.63 1.32
CA HIS A 25 6.91 11.64 1.21
C HIS A 25 7.96 11.27 0.15
N GLY A 26 8.39 10.01 0.12
CA GLY A 26 9.31 9.49 -0.89
C GLY A 26 8.72 9.57 -2.29
N MET A 27 7.45 9.17 -2.46
CA MET A 27 6.72 9.30 -3.71
C MET A 27 6.66 10.74 -4.20
N SER A 28 6.37 11.69 -3.30
CA SER A 28 6.34 13.12 -3.66
C SER A 28 7.72 13.62 -4.11
N ALA A 29 8.79 13.22 -3.42
CA ALA A 29 10.17 13.60 -3.75
C ALA A 29 10.63 13.02 -5.11
N ILE A 30 10.31 11.75 -5.38
CA ILE A 30 10.59 11.05 -6.64
C ILE A 30 9.84 11.74 -7.79
N CYS A 31 8.53 11.90 -7.66
CA CYS A 31 7.69 12.53 -8.70
C CYS A 31 8.11 13.98 -8.97
N SER A 32 8.49 14.74 -7.94
CA SER A 32 8.96 16.12 -8.11
C SER A 32 10.25 16.23 -8.93
N GLN A 33 11.00 15.12 -9.04
CA GLN A 33 12.23 15.03 -9.81
C GLN A 33 12.04 14.33 -11.16
N LEU A 34 10.80 14.02 -11.55
CA LEU A 34 10.47 13.31 -12.80
C LEU A 34 11.21 11.98 -12.93
N LEU A 35 11.31 11.26 -11.82
CA LEU A 35 11.88 9.92 -11.76
C LEU A 35 10.78 8.88 -11.66
N GLU A 36 11.09 7.66 -12.11
CA GLU A 36 10.16 6.53 -12.03
C GLU A 36 10.20 5.94 -10.61
N PRO A 37 9.06 5.87 -9.90
CA PRO A 37 9.01 5.32 -8.54
C PRO A 37 9.33 3.84 -8.46
N GLU A 38 9.12 3.09 -9.55
CA GLU A 38 9.45 1.67 -9.65
C GLU A 38 10.94 1.40 -9.45
N ASP A 39 11.80 2.35 -9.83
CA ASP A 39 13.27 2.25 -9.63
C ASP A 39 13.67 2.32 -8.14
N PHE A 40 12.76 2.75 -7.27
CA PHE A 40 12.96 2.90 -5.82
C PHE A 40 12.22 1.84 -5.00
N VAL A 41 11.53 0.91 -5.66
CA VAL A 41 10.89 -0.25 -5.00
C VAL A 41 11.91 -1.37 -4.83
N ASN A 42 11.92 -2.02 -3.68
CA ASN A 42 12.81 -3.14 -3.41
C ASN A 42 12.52 -4.29 -4.40
N PRO A 43 13.56 -4.90 -5.01
CA PRO A 43 13.41 -6.04 -5.92
C PRO A 43 12.61 -7.23 -5.36
N CYS A 44 12.44 -7.35 -4.03
CA CYS A 44 11.61 -8.38 -3.42
C CYS A 44 10.13 -8.32 -3.84
N TYR A 45 9.65 -7.16 -4.29
CA TYR A 45 8.31 -6.98 -4.82
C TYR A 45 8.19 -7.18 -6.34
N SER A 46 9.27 -7.56 -7.01
CA SER A 46 9.20 -7.85 -8.45
C SER A 46 8.41 -9.12 -8.74
N VAL A 47 7.80 -9.19 -9.92
CA VAL A 47 7.15 -10.40 -10.42
C VAL A 47 8.14 -11.57 -10.48
N GLY A 48 9.38 -11.30 -10.90
CA GLY A 48 10.45 -12.30 -10.94
C GLY A 48 10.73 -12.92 -9.58
N THR A 49 10.88 -12.08 -8.53
CA THR A 49 11.07 -12.57 -7.16
C THR A 49 9.85 -13.31 -6.65
N SER A 50 8.64 -12.84 -6.97
CA SER A 50 7.41 -13.55 -6.61
C SER A 50 7.38 -14.96 -7.21
N ILE A 51 7.69 -15.11 -8.50
CA ILE A 51 7.78 -16.41 -9.16
C ILE A 51 8.87 -17.26 -8.50
N GLU A 52 10.05 -16.71 -8.25
CA GLU A 52 11.19 -17.44 -7.69
C GLU A 52 10.94 -17.95 -6.25
N VAL A 53 10.25 -17.16 -5.43
CA VAL A 53 9.90 -17.52 -4.06
C VAL A 53 8.78 -18.57 -4.04
N TYR A 54 7.76 -18.42 -4.89
CA TYR A 54 6.58 -19.27 -4.86
C TYR A 54 6.62 -20.48 -5.80
N LYS A 55 7.58 -20.58 -6.74
CA LYS A 55 7.68 -21.67 -7.72
C LYS A 55 7.68 -23.08 -7.12
N HIS A 56 8.15 -23.20 -5.87
CA HIS A 56 8.25 -24.48 -5.16
C HIS A 56 7.21 -24.64 -4.05
N ALA A 57 6.53 -23.56 -3.68
CA ALA A 57 5.68 -23.50 -2.49
C ALA A 57 4.18 -23.42 -2.82
N ILE A 58 3.80 -22.85 -3.96
CA ILE A 58 2.40 -22.74 -4.39
C ILE A 58 2.15 -23.72 -5.52
N LEU A 59 1.43 -24.80 -5.20
CA LEU A 59 0.85 -25.66 -6.23
C LEU A 59 -0.23 -24.89 -7.00
N PRO A 60 -0.40 -25.13 -8.31
CA PRO A 60 -1.49 -24.53 -9.06
C PRO A 60 -2.81 -24.91 -8.39
N VAL A 61 -3.54 -23.90 -7.94
CA VAL A 61 -4.91 -24.07 -7.45
C VAL A 61 -5.78 -24.42 -8.67
N ASN A 62 -6.77 -25.29 -8.46
CA ASN A 62 -7.77 -25.63 -9.46
C ASN A 62 -8.31 -24.35 -10.13
N GLY A 63 -8.71 -24.38 -11.40
CA GLY A 63 -9.18 -23.17 -12.06
C GLY A 63 -10.51 -22.64 -11.49
N PRO A 64 -10.93 -21.39 -11.81
CA PRO A 64 -12.14 -20.76 -11.30
C PRO A 64 -13.44 -21.59 -11.46
N LYS A 65 -13.49 -22.47 -12.46
CA LYS A 65 -14.63 -23.39 -12.69
C LYS A 65 -14.80 -24.46 -11.60
N LEU A 66 -13.71 -24.76 -10.89
CA LEU A 66 -13.62 -25.75 -9.82
C LEU A 66 -13.58 -25.09 -8.43
N TRP A 67 -13.53 -23.76 -8.36
CA TRP A 67 -13.66 -23.06 -7.09
C TRP A 67 -15.07 -23.23 -6.56
N GLU A 68 -15.18 -23.46 -5.26
CA GLU A 68 -16.48 -23.45 -4.59
C GLU A 68 -17.13 -22.09 -4.82
N LYS A 69 -18.38 -22.12 -5.27
CA LYS A 69 -19.17 -20.89 -5.35
C LYS A 69 -19.51 -20.50 -3.93
N LEU A 70 -18.98 -19.37 -3.49
CA LEU A 70 -19.35 -18.77 -2.21
C LEU A 70 -20.87 -18.63 -2.15
N ASP A 71 -21.51 -19.35 -1.24
CA ASP A 71 -22.89 -19.07 -0.87
C ASP A 71 -22.88 -17.80 -0.01
N LEU A 72 -23.27 -16.70 -0.65
CA LEU A 72 -23.25 -15.39 0.00
C LEU A 72 -24.27 -15.30 1.15
N SER A 73 -25.16 -16.28 1.32
CA SER A 73 -26.14 -16.33 2.42
C SER A 73 -25.49 -16.39 3.81
N HIS A 74 -24.29 -16.97 3.90
CA HIS A 74 -23.49 -17.10 5.12
C HIS A 74 -22.25 -16.20 5.11
N SER A 75 -22.20 -15.22 4.20
CA SER A 75 -21.21 -14.16 4.31
C SER A 75 -21.41 -13.49 5.67
N PHE A 76 -20.35 -13.42 6.47
CA PHE A 76 -20.24 -12.38 7.50
C PHE A 76 -20.13 -11.04 6.77
N HIS A 77 -21.24 -10.58 6.18
CA HIS A 77 -21.40 -9.17 5.93
C HIS A 77 -21.37 -8.54 7.32
N PRO A 78 -20.45 -7.61 7.62
CA PRO A 78 -20.60 -6.81 8.83
C PRO A 78 -22.04 -6.30 8.81
N THR A 79 -22.80 -6.59 9.86
CA THR A 79 -24.18 -6.09 9.97
C THR A 79 -24.14 -4.58 9.74
N SER A 80 -25.24 -4.01 9.22
CA SER A 80 -25.29 -2.56 8.95
C SER A 80 -24.84 -1.72 10.14
N GLU A 81 -25.05 -2.20 11.37
CA GLU A 81 -24.51 -1.62 12.60
C GLU A 81 -22.97 -1.61 12.67
N ALA A 82 -22.31 -2.73 12.40
CA ALA A 82 -20.84 -2.80 12.36
C ALA A 82 -20.22 -1.99 11.21
N VAL A 83 -20.95 -1.87 10.09
CA VAL A 83 -20.56 -0.97 8.99
C VAL A 83 -20.72 0.49 9.40
N GLN A 84 -21.77 0.85 10.15
CA GLN A 84 -21.99 2.22 10.64
C GLN A 84 -20.94 2.64 11.66
N GLU A 85 -20.53 1.75 12.57
CA GLU A 85 -19.44 2.03 13.51
C GLU A 85 -18.12 2.29 12.77
N GLY A 86 -17.79 1.45 11.78
CA GLY A 86 -16.59 1.65 10.96
C GLY A 86 -16.63 2.90 10.09
N LEU A 87 -17.80 3.29 9.58
CA LEU A 87 -17.97 4.55 8.84
C LEU A 87 -17.89 5.77 9.75
N GLN A 88 -18.46 5.71 10.95
CA GLN A 88 -18.35 6.76 11.97
C GLN A 88 -16.88 6.96 12.36
N GLU A 89 -16.13 5.87 12.57
CA GLU A 89 -14.71 5.93 12.89
C GLU A 89 -13.88 6.54 11.74
N LEU A 90 -14.22 6.24 10.48
CA LEU A 90 -13.58 6.84 9.30
C LEU A 90 -13.94 8.32 9.14
N GLU A 91 -15.18 8.72 9.43
CA GLU A 91 -15.62 10.11 9.44
C GLU A 91 -14.93 10.90 10.55
N ASP A 92 -14.81 10.31 11.75
CA ASP A 92 -14.11 10.89 12.89
C ASP A 92 -12.60 11.01 12.61
N TRP A 93 -11.98 9.99 12.01
CA TRP A 93 -10.59 10.05 11.56
C TRP A 93 -10.39 11.12 10.49
N SER A 94 -11.32 11.23 9.54
CA SER A 94 -11.33 12.28 8.52
C SER A 94 -11.43 13.67 9.18
N LEU A 95 -12.29 13.84 10.19
CA LEU A 95 -12.41 15.07 10.99
C LEU A 95 -11.13 15.39 11.77
N MET A 96 -10.48 14.39 12.37
CA MET A 96 -9.24 14.54 13.15
C MET A 96 -8.04 14.86 12.25
N SER A 97 -8.03 14.38 11.01
CA SER A 97 -6.94 14.60 10.05
C SER A 97 -6.93 15.98 9.40
N HIS A 98 -8.00 16.76 9.57
CA HIS A 98 -8.08 18.16 9.15
C HIS A 98 -7.92 19.10 10.35
N PRO A 99 -6.75 19.73 10.57
CA PRO A 99 -6.67 20.80 11.55
C PRO A 99 -7.56 21.94 11.10
N THR A 100 -8.68 22.16 11.79
CA THR A 100 -9.50 23.34 11.57
C THR A 100 -8.63 24.56 11.84
N ARG A 101 -8.39 25.35 10.80
CA ARG A 101 -7.69 26.64 10.91
C ARG A 101 -8.50 27.52 11.84
N ALA A 102 -8.03 27.69 13.07
CA ALA A 102 -8.53 28.72 13.98
C ALA A 102 -8.48 30.07 13.26
N LYS A 103 -9.65 30.69 13.06
CA LYS A 103 -9.75 32.07 12.60
C LYS A 103 -9.20 32.94 13.73
N LYS A 104 -8.03 33.57 13.51
CA LYS A 104 -7.51 34.64 14.37
C LYS A 104 -8.52 35.78 14.35
N GLY A 105 -9.14 36.04 15.50
CA GLY A 105 -9.73 37.34 15.83
C GLY A 105 -8.66 38.32 16.27
#